data_AF-A0A388KWC7-F1
#
_entry.id   AF-A0A388KWC7-F1
#
_cell.length_a   1.000
_cell.length_b   1.000
_cell.length_c   1.000
_cell.angle_alpha   90.00
_cell.angle_beta   90.00
_cell.angle_gamma   90.00
#
_symmetry.space_group_name_H-M   'P 1'
#
loop_
_entity.id
_entity.type
_entity.pdbx_description
1 polymer ?
#
loop_
_entity_poly.entity_id
_entity_poly.type
_entity_poly.pdbx_seq_one_letter_code
_entity_poly.pdbx_strand_id
1 'polypeptide(L)'
;MRGNATADEEAIEDEEDELTKEEKEYLRKKDAEVTHNKAKMESTKRKTYTDMRRNAFLPLASPRWIELMSTALSGNIWSLETFNYLAPIDQRGYRLLASLSQDEMKQAIERALEMNTAPPDAKFPFNREGVFLPPMNAMDSNKCSLPRPTVMIKGNKPPQNPSSLAELKRIWNVGKPYIKCRCTSEGNADCGSGPAWFDHLVWNLLYHLEVFYPDAPTPRAKVSSLIKCLSTCSKPLMITSVSFGCVREVMMLLAKKIITNPSVTCETFLTGMNGADRKAFKECAKLFLMSKYVKKRARAAAASSSAGSKRPKGEGQGTMDRFVNSTPPPTLPADDGSPPGSNVTTIGGRRDGLPAQLTGGGNKQQRTAQRAIFIN
;
A
#
# COMPACT_ATOMS: atom_id res chain seq x y z
N MET A 1 16.02 -51.15 -68.90
CA MET A 1 17.19 -50.48 -68.29
C MET A 1 16.80 -49.06 -67.91
N ARG A 2 17.05 -48.65 -66.66
CA ARG A 2 17.06 -47.27 -66.10
C ARG A 2 15.71 -46.53 -66.14
N GLY A 3 15.24 -45.84 -65.09
CA GLY A 3 15.78 -45.56 -63.77
C GLY A 3 14.89 -44.52 -63.05
N ASN A 4 14.90 -44.60 -61.71
CA ASN A 4 14.72 -43.57 -60.67
C ASN A 4 13.61 -42.51 -60.76
N ALA A 5 12.75 -42.47 -59.73
CA ALA A 5 12.83 -41.47 -58.64
C ALA A 5 11.71 -41.72 -57.61
N THR A 6 12.07 -42.19 -56.42
CA THR A 6 11.26 -42.11 -55.19
C THR A 6 11.96 -41.13 -54.27
N ALA A 7 11.24 -40.11 -53.83
CA ALA A 7 11.72 -39.10 -52.88
C ALA A 7 11.60 -39.66 -51.46
N ASP A 8 12.70 -39.57 -50.70
CA ASP A 8 12.77 -39.80 -49.27
C ASP A 8 12.14 -38.63 -48.51
N GLU A 9 11.19 -38.95 -47.62
CA GLU A 9 10.85 -38.12 -46.45
C GLU A 9 11.64 -38.68 -45.26
N GLU A 10 12.72 -38.01 -44.86
CA GLU A 10 13.39 -38.28 -43.59
C GLU A 10 12.69 -37.51 -42.45
N ALA A 11 12.19 -38.27 -41.47
CA ALA A 11 11.73 -37.78 -40.19
C ALA A 11 12.93 -37.36 -39.33
N ILE A 12 12.97 -36.10 -38.92
CA ILE A 12 13.93 -35.58 -37.95
C ILE A 12 13.40 -35.95 -36.57
N GLU A 13 14.02 -36.93 -35.93
CA GLU A 13 13.77 -37.29 -34.53
C GLU A 13 14.42 -36.23 -33.61
N ASP A 14 13.58 -35.55 -32.82
CA ASP A 14 13.97 -34.62 -31.75
C ASP A 14 14.63 -35.38 -30.59
N GLU A 15 15.95 -35.58 -30.70
CA GLU A 15 16.78 -36.23 -29.69
C GLU A 15 17.80 -35.24 -29.11
N GLU A 16 17.37 -34.10 -28.54
CA GLU A 16 18.29 -33.19 -27.85
C GLU A 16 17.55 -32.29 -26.84
N ASP A 17 17.32 -32.81 -25.64
CA ASP A 17 17.17 -32.00 -24.41
C ASP A 17 17.35 -32.89 -23.16
N GLU A 18 18.36 -33.76 -23.18
CA GLU A 18 18.81 -34.44 -21.96
C GLU A 18 19.58 -33.44 -21.07
N LEU A 19 18.90 -32.94 -20.04
CA LEU A 19 19.50 -32.17 -18.94
C LEU A 19 20.87 -32.74 -18.54
N THR A 20 21.88 -31.88 -18.59
CA THR A 20 23.26 -32.23 -18.27
C THR A 20 23.37 -32.73 -16.82
N LYS A 21 24.38 -33.54 -16.52
CA LYS A 21 24.58 -34.09 -15.16
C LYS A 21 24.70 -32.99 -14.10
N GLU A 22 25.27 -31.85 -14.47
CA GLU A 22 25.43 -30.68 -13.61
C GLU A 22 24.09 -29.99 -13.32
N GLU A 23 23.19 -29.90 -14.30
CA GLU A 23 21.84 -29.36 -14.11
C GLU A 23 20.96 -30.29 -13.27
N LYS A 24 21.06 -31.61 -13.47
CA LYS A 24 20.37 -32.60 -12.62
C LYS A 24 20.84 -32.51 -11.17
N GLU A 25 22.12 -32.30 -10.94
CA GLU A 25 22.67 -32.15 -9.58
C GLU A 25 22.32 -30.79 -8.96
N TYR A 26 22.28 -29.72 -9.76
CA TYR A 26 21.79 -28.41 -9.34
C TYR A 26 20.31 -28.44 -8.94
N LEU A 27 19.46 -29.09 -9.75
CA LEU A 27 18.03 -29.27 -9.46
C LEU A 27 17.84 -30.09 -8.17
N ARG A 28 18.59 -31.19 -8.01
CA ARG A 28 18.53 -32.00 -6.78
C ARG A 28 18.97 -31.20 -5.54
N LYS A 29 19.98 -30.34 -5.68
CA LYS A 29 20.45 -29.44 -4.60
C LYS A 29 19.42 -28.33 -4.31
N LYS A 30 18.75 -27.81 -5.34
CA LYS A 30 17.69 -26.81 -5.21
C LYS A 30 16.42 -27.39 -4.58
N ASP A 31 16.02 -28.60 -4.94
CA ASP A 31 14.90 -29.29 -4.31
C ASP A 31 15.19 -29.60 -2.84
N ALA A 32 16.42 -29.99 -2.51
CA ALA A 32 16.85 -30.16 -1.13
C ALA A 32 16.85 -28.83 -0.35
N GLU A 33 17.29 -27.72 -0.96
CA GLU A 33 17.26 -26.38 -0.37
C GLU A 33 15.82 -25.86 -0.17
N VAL A 34 14.94 -26.09 -1.15
CA VAL A 34 13.51 -25.75 -1.08
C VAL A 34 12.82 -26.57 0.00
N THR A 35 13.10 -27.87 0.09
CA THR A 35 12.54 -28.74 1.12
C THR A 35 13.03 -28.35 2.52
N HIS A 36 14.32 -28.01 2.65
CA HIS A 36 14.91 -27.51 3.89
C HIS A 36 14.34 -26.14 4.30
N ASN A 37 14.15 -25.21 3.35
CA ASN A 37 13.54 -23.91 3.61
C ASN A 37 12.04 -24.04 3.95
N LYS A 38 11.32 -24.95 3.31
CA LYS A 38 9.92 -25.27 3.62
C LYS A 38 9.79 -25.82 5.05
N ALA A 39 10.65 -26.76 5.44
CA ALA A 39 10.70 -27.29 6.81
C ALA A 39 11.09 -26.21 7.84
N LYS A 40 12.01 -25.30 7.49
CA LYS A 40 12.41 -24.17 8.35
C LYS A 40 11.28 -23.14 8.51
N MET A 41 10.49 -22.89 7.46
CA MET A 41 9.30 -22.03 7.51
C MET A 41 8.16 -22.68 8.31
N GLU A 42 7.96 -24.00 8.22
CA GLU A 42 6.98 -24.74 9.03
C GLU A 42 7.35 -24.77 10.52
N SER A 43 8.65 -24.72 10.85
CA SER A 43 9.13 -24.64 12.25
C SER A 43 9.08 -23.24 12.87
N THR A 44 8.83 -22.20 12.06
CA THR A 44 8.60 -20.86 12.59
C THR A 44 7.19 -20.83 13.17
N LYS A 45 7.05 -21.35 14.40
CA LYS A 45 5.90 -21.08 15.25
C LYS A 45 5.68 -19.57 15.17
N ARG A 46 4.58 -19.15 14.50
CA ARG A 46 4.12 -17.77 14.54
C ARG A 46 4.20 -17.39 16.00
N LYS A 47 5.09 -16.46 16.35
CA LYS A 47 5.02 -15.78 17.63
C LYS A 47 3.61 -15.23 17.65
N THR A 48 2.73 -15.93 18.36
CA THR A 48 1.39 -15.47 18.64
C THR A 48 1.68 -14.30 19.54
N TYR A 49 1.72 -13.12 18.92
CA TYR A 49 1.96 -11.88 19.62
C TYR A 49 0.71 -11.71 20.49
N THR A 50 0.81 -12.25 21.69
CA THR A 50 -0.29 -12.37 22.64
C THR A 50 -0.81 -10.98 22.91
N ASP A 51 -2.07 -10.78 22.55
CA ASP A 51 -2.96 -9.80 23.16
C ASP A 51 -2.46 -8.35 23.19
N MET A 52 -1.87 -7.87 22.10
CA MET A 52 -1.89 -6.43 21.80
C MET A 52 -3.23 -5.99 21.19
N ARG A 53 -4.36 -6.50 21.74
CA ARG A 53 -5.67 -5.82 21.66
C ARG A 53 -5.62 -4.38 22.21
N ARG A 54 -4.47 -3.96 22.75
CA ARG A 54 -4.10 -2.62 23.23
C ARG A 54 -3.39 -1.73 22.20
N ASN A 55 -3.03 -2.22 21.01
CA ASN A 55 -2.44 -1.36 19.99
C ASN A 55 -3.51 -0.58 19.27
N ALA A 56 -3.76 0.58 19.86
CA ALA A 56 -4.07 1.82 19.18
C ALA A 56 -3.91 1.69 17.66
N PHE A 57 -5.01 1.89 16.95
CA PHE A 57 -5.07 2.57 15.66
C PHE A 57 -4.12 3.79 15.66
N LEU A 58 -2.81 3.54 15.61
CA LEU A 58 -1.80 4.59 15.50
C LEU A 58 -2.07 5.19 14.13
N PRO A 59 -2.54 6.45 14.06
CA PRO A 59 -3.08 7.00 12.83
C PRO A 59 -2.11 6.89 11.67
N LEU A 60 -0.80 6.87 11.94
CA LEU A 60 0.25 6.53 10.99
C LEU A 60 1.48 5.98 11.71
N ALA A 61 1.98 4.83 11.29
CA ALA A 61 3.41 4.59 11.45
C ALA A 61 4.17 5.51 10.48
N SER A 62 5.37 5.95 10.86
CA SER A 62 6.22 6.72 9.95
C SER A 62 6.61 5.86 8.75
N PRO A 63 6.83 6.44 7.55
CA PRO A 63 7.33 5.69 6.39
C PRO A 63 8.59 4.89 6.72
N ARG A 64 9.52 5.47 7.49
CA ARG A 64 10.73 4.78 7.97
C ARG A 64 10.42 3.54 8.82
N TRP A 65 9.42 3.63 9.71
CA TRP A 65 9.00 2.46 10.49
C TRP A 65 8.38 1.39 9.58
N ILE A 66 7.57 1.79 8.59
CA ILE A 66 7.02 0.86 7.61
C ILE A 66 8.12 0.19 6.79
N GLU A 67 9.10 0.94 6.31
CA GLU A 67 10.26 0.38 5.59
C GLU A 67 10.97 -0.66 6.44
N LEU A 68 11.30 -0.32 7.70
CA LEU A 68 11.97 -1.22 8.64
C LEU A 68 11.16 -2.51 8.87
N MET A 69 9.86 -2.37 9.10
CA MET A 69 8.97 -3.52 9.30
C MET A 69 8.73 -4.32 8.03
N SER A 70 8.68 -3.67 6.88
CA SER A 70 8.57 -4.35 5.60
C SER A 70 9.80 -5.22 5.36
N THR A 71 11.01 -4.75 5.67
CA THR A 71 12.23 -5.55 5.58
C THR A 71 12.20 -6.73 6.54
N ALA A 72 11.77 -6.51 7.79
CA ALA A 72 11.61 -7.58 8.78
C ALA A 72 10.57 -8.64 8.37
N LEU A 73 9.62 -8.27 7.51
CA LEU A 73 8.56 -9.13 6.97
C LEU A 73 8.79 -9.51 5.50
N SER A 74 10.02 -9.38 4.99
CA SER A 74 10.37 -9.72 3.61
C SER A 74 9.43 -9.09 2.57
N GLY A 75 9.16 -7.80 2.70
CA GLY A 75 8.26 -7.04 1.82
C GLY A 75 6.76 -7.26 2.06
N ASN A 76 6.34 -8.18 2.94
CA ASN A 76 4.94 -8.56 3.15
C ASN A 76 4.21 -7.62 4.12
N ILE A 77 4.06 -6.34 3.74
CA ILE A 77 3.43 -5.30 4.59
C ILE A 77 2.01 -5.68 5.04
N TRP A 78 1.26 -6.42 4.23
CA TRP A 78 -0.08 -6.90 4.58
C TRP A 78 -0.11 -7.88 5.76
N SER A 79 1.04 -8.45 6.14
CA SER A 79 1.16 -9.32 7.32
C SER A 79 1.19 -8.54 8.64
N LEU A 80 1.34 -7.21 8.57
CA LEU A 80 1.23 -6.37 9.75
C LEU A 80 -0.20 -6.41 10.29
N GLU A 81 -0.33 -6.64 11.59
CA GLU A 81 -1.62 -6.78 12.28
C GLU A 81 -2.47 -5.49 12.25
N THR A 82 -1.91 -4.36 11.81
CA THR A 82 -2.65 -3.11 11.64
C THR A 82 -2.87 -2.76 10.17
N PHE A 83 -4.07 -2.25 9.89
CA PHE A 83 -4.69 -2.29 8.56
C PHE A 83 -4.62 -0.94 7.82
N ASN A 84 -3.85 0.02 8.34
CA ASN A 84 -3.89 1.41 7.86
C ASN A 84 -2.57 1.90 7.28
N TYR A 85 -1.60 0.99 7.12
CA TYR A 85 -0.32 1.34 6.59
C TYR A 85 -0.39 1.56 5.08
N LEU A 86 0.26 2.61 4.62
CA LEU A 86 0.61 2.77 3.22
C LEU A 86 1.93 2.05 2.99
N ALA A 87 2.12 1.50 1.80
CA ALA A 87 3.46 1.20 1.34
C ALA A 87 4.32 2.50 1.38
N PRO A 88 5.64 2.41 1.59
CA PRO A 88 6.54 3.55 1.60
C PRO A 88 6.84 4.01 0.16
N ILE A 89 5.78 4.34 -0.58
CA ILE A 89 5.80 4.84 -1.94
C ILE A 89 5.15 6.22 -1.90
N ASP A 90 5.95 7.27 -2.07
CA ASP A 90 5.45 8.63 -2.13
C ASP A 90 4.94 8.99 -3.54
N GLN A 91 4.41 10.19 -3.69
CA GLN A 91 3.91 10.69 -4.98
C GLN A 91 5.00 10.68 -6.08
N ARG A 92 6.28 10.87 -5.71
CA ARG A 92 7.41 10.84 -6.65
C ARG A 92 7.72 9.41 -7.09
N GLY A 93 7.66 8.46 -6.16
CA GLY A 93 7.78 7.03 -6.41
C GLY A 93 6.71 6.55 -7.38
N TYR A 94 5.44 6.90 -7.14
CA TYR A 94 4.36 6.57 -8.09
C TYR A 94 4.59 7.21 -9.47
N ARG A 95 5.00 8.49 -9.50
CA ARG A 95 5.29 9.18 -10.76
C ARG A 95 6.40 8.48 -11.55
N LEU A 96 7.47 8.05 -10.89
CA LEU A 96 8.58 7.32 -11.51
C LEU A 96 8.12 5.93 -11.99
N LEU A 97 7.54 5.13 -11.09
CA LEU A 97 7.17 3.74 -11.36
C LEU A 97 6.13 3.62 -12.48
N ALA A 98 5.19 4.56 -12.56
CA ALA A 98 4.13 4.54 -13.57
C ALA A 98 4.36 5.53 -14.72
N SER A 99 5.53 6.16 -14.79
CA SER A 99 5.88 7.18 -15.79
C SER A 99 4.78 8.23 -15.96
N LEU A 100 4.24 8.74 -14.84
CA LEU A 100 3.12 9.69 -14.85
C LEU A 100 3.61 11.08 -15.28
N SER A 101 2.86 11.71 -16.18
CA SER A 101 3.08 13.10 -16.52
C SER A 101 2.68 14.02 -15.35
N GLN A 102 3.11 15.28 -15.38
CA GLN A 102 2.67 16.26 -14.38
C GLN A 102 1.16 16.50 -14.45
N ASP A 103 0.60 16.48 -15.66
CA ASP A 103 -0.84 16.67 -15.86
C ASP A 103 -1.63 15.49 -15.32
N GLU A 104 -1.16 14.25 -15.51
CA GLU A 104 -1.78 13.06 -14.93
C GLU A 104 -1.77 13.12 -13.39
N MET A 105 -0.64 13.52 -12.80
CA MET A 105 -0.55 13.72 -11.33
C MET A 105 -1.53 14.79 -10.85
N LYS A 106 -1.58 15.94 -11.54
CA LYS A 106 -2.50 17.04 -11.20
C LYS A 106 -3.96 16.61 -11.31
N GLN A 107 -4.33 15.95 -12.40
CA GLN A 107 -5.70 15.44 -12.60
C GLN A 107 -6.07 14.36 -11.58
N ALA A 108 -5.12 13.51 -11.17
CA ALA A 108 -5.35 12.53 -10.10
C ALA A 108 -5.65 13.19 -8.76
N ILE A 109 -4.91 14.25 -8.42
CA ILE A 109 -5.09 15.05 -7.19
C ILE A 109 -6.41 15.83 -7.23
N GLU A 110 -6.71 16.55 -8.32
CA GLU A 110 -7.95 17.32 -8.46
C GLU A 110 -9.18 16.43 -8.30
N ARG A 111 -9.18 15.23 -8.91
CA ARG A 111 -10.29 14.29 -8.78
C ARG A 111 -10.38 13.66 -7.39
N ALA A 112 -9.24 13.42 -6.74
CA ALA A 112 -9.20 12.99 -5.36
C ALA A 112 -9.85 14.02 -4.41
N LEU A 113 -9.61 15.32 -4.65
CA LEU A 113 -10.27 16.40 -3.91
C LEU A 113 -11.79 16.45 -4.12
N GLU A 114 -12.29 15.82 -5.19
CA GLU A 114 -13.72 15.61 -5.45
C GLU A 114 -14.26 14.24 -4.96
N MET A 115 -13.49 13.53 -4.11
CA MET A 115 -13.75 12.16 -3.64
C MET A 115 -13.89 11.12 -4.75
N ASN A 116 -13.23 11.34 -5.88
CA ASN A 116 -13.18 10.38 -6.97
C ASN A 116 -11.75 9.85 -7.14
N THR A 117 -11.47 8.67 -6.58
CA THR A 117 -10.16 8.03 -6.71
C THR A 117 -10.02 7.17 -7.97
N ALA A 118 -11.11 6.84 -8.66
CA ALA A 118 -11.07 6.01 -9.85
C ALA A 118 -10.69 6.84 -11.10
N PRO A 119 -9.79 6.36 -11.99
CA PRO A 119 -9.53 6.95 -13.31
C PRO A 119 -10.80 7.00 -14.16
N PRO A 120 -10.97 7.99 -15.08
CA PRO A 120 -12.21 8.14 -15.85
C PRO A 120 -12.46 6.93 -16.76
N ASP A 121 -11.38 6.41 -17.35
CA ASP A 121 -11.42 5.30 -18.30
C ASP A 121 -11.30 3.91 -17.65
N ALA A 122 -11.23 3.86 -16.30
CA ALA A 122 -11.07 2.62 -15.56
C ALA A 122 -12.40 2.16 -14.96
N LYS A 123 -12.85 0.98 -15.38
CA LYS A 123 -13.98 0.29 -14.76
C LYS A 123 -13.47 -0.62 -13.64
N PHE A 124 -14.23 -0.69 -12.54
CA PHE A 124 -13.98 -1.60 -11.43
C PHE A 124 -15.14 -2.59 -11.28
N PRO A 125 -14.91 -3.89 -11.02
CA PRO A 125 -13.62 -4.54 -10.77
C PRO A 125 -12.67 -4.45 -11.96
N PHE A 126 -11.42 -4.10 -11.68
CA PHE A 126 -10.39 -3.89 -12.69
C PHE A 126 -9.74 -5.24 -12.99
N ASN A 127 -9.98 -5.71 -14.21
CA ASN A 127 -9.55 -7.01 -14.72
C ASN A 127 -9.08 -6.89 -16.19
N ARG A 128 -8.55 -5.71 -16.58
CA ARG A 128 -8.13 -5.48 -17.97
C ARG A 128 -7.14 -6.56 -18.40
N GLU A 129 -7.33 -7.02 -19.63
CA GLU A 129 -6.41 -7.94 -20.29
C GLU A 129 -5.00 -7.34 -20.32
N GLY A 130 -4.01 -8.12 -19.91
CA GLY A 130 -2.61 -7.69 -19.80
C GLY A 130 -2.20 -7.09 -18.44
N VAL A 131 -3.11 -6.88 -17.47
CA VAL A 131 -2.68 -6.50 -16.11
C VAL A 131 -2.04 -7.70 -15.44
N PHE A 132 -0.72 -7.67 -15.29
CA PHE A 132 -0.01 -8.68 -14.54
C PHE A 132 -0.30 -8.53 -13.04
N LEU A 133 -1.14 -9.42 -12.53
CA LEU A 133 -1.31 -9.62 -11.09
C LEU A 133 -0.90 -11.06 -10.80
N PRO A 134 0.14 -11.28 -9.98
CA PRO A 134 0.55 -12.63 -9.65
C PRO A 134 -0.60 -13.37 -8.94
N PRO A 135 -0.70 -14.70 -9.09
CA PRO A 135 -1.59 -15.53 -8.30
C PRO A 135 -1.45 -15.23 -6.80
N MET A 136 -2.54 -15.34 -6.03
CA MET A 136 -2.51 -14.95 -4.62
C MET A 136 -1.52 -15.78 -3.80
N ASN A 137 -1.37 -17.06 -4.12
CA ASN A 137 -0.41 -17.97 -3.48
C ASN A 137 1.06 -17.61 -3.74
N ALA A 138 1.37 -16.91 -4.84
CA ALA A 138 2.73 -16.42 -5.11
C ALA A 138 3.13 -15.26 -4.18
N MET A 139 2.14 -14.56 -3.60
CA MET A 139 2.35 -13.51 -2.61
C MET A 139 2.30 -14.05 -1.18
N ASP A 140 1.35 -14.94 -0.89
CA ASP A 140 1.15 -15.55 0.43
C ASP A 140 0.73 -17.02 0.23
N SER A 141 1.58 -17.94 0.63
CA SER A 141 1.39 -19.38 0.44
C SER A 141 0.12 -19.95 1.09
N ASN A 142 -0.52 -19.20 2.01
CA ASN A 142 -1.80 -19.57 2.61
C ASN A 142 -3.01 -19.16 1.75
N LYS A 143 -2.80 -18.47 0.63
CA LYS A 143 -3.87 -18.01 -0.27
C LYS A 143 -4.10 -18.99 -1.42
N CYS A 144 -5.23 -18.83 -2.11
CA CYS A 144 -5.55 -19.71 -3.23
C CYS A 144 -4.64 -19.50 -4.45
N SER A 145 -4.41 -20.58 -5.19
CA SER A 145 -3.62 -20.61 -6.43
C SER A 145 -4.41 -20.18 -7.66
N LEU A 146 -5.65 -19.68 -7.48
CA LEU A 146 -6.48 -19.26 -8.59
C LEU A 146 -5.81 -18.13 -9.38
N PRO A 147 -5.74 -18.27 -10.72
CA PRO A 147 -5.11 -17.27 -11.56
C PRO A 147 -5.98 -16.01 -11.63
N ARG A 148 -5.35 -14.89 -12.02
CA ARG A 148 -6.02 -13.62 -12.35
C ARG A 148 -6.91 -13.11 -11.22
N PRO A 149 -6.34 -12.69 -10.07
CA PRO A 149 -7.14 -11.97 -9.10
C PRO A 149 -7.68 -10.66 -9.71
N THR A 150 -8.70 -10.08 -9.09
CA THR A 150 -9.31 -8.83 -9.55
C THR A 150 -8.94 -7.68 -8.63
N VAL A 151 -8.80 -6.46 -9.14
CA VAL A 151 -8.60 -5.29 -8.28
C VAL A 151 -9.92 -4.56 -8.10
N MET A 152 -10.23 -4.24 -6.85
CA MET A 152 -11.41 -3.48 -6.45
C MET A 152 -11.00 -2.20 -5.74
N ILE A 153 -11.89 -1.21 -5.73
CA ILE A 153 -11.75 -0.03 -4.87
C ILE A 153 -12.62 -0.21 -3.65
N LYS A 154 -12.08 0.10 -2.47
CA LYS A 154 -12.86 0.09 -1.24
C LYS A 154 -13.91 1.20 -1.25
N GLY A 155 -15.17 0.82 -1.28
CA GLY A 155 -16.29 1.77 -1.28
C GLY A 155 -16.54 2.42 0.08
N ASN A 156 -17.35 3.49 0.07
CA ASN A 156 -17.79 4.22 1.26
C ASN A 156 -19.06 3.64 1.91
N LYS A 157 -19.58 2.50 1.44
CA LYS A 157 -20.85 1.92 1.91
C LYS A 157 -20.79 1.62 3.43
N PRO A 158 -21.79 2.06 4.22
CA PRO A 158 -21.85 1.75 5.63
C PRO A 158 -22.15 0.26 5.83
N PRO A 159 -21.35 -0.47 6.61
CA PRO A 159 -21.67 -1.84 7.02
C PRO A 159 -22.90 -1.88 7.94
N GLN A 160 -23.65 -2.98 7.88
CA GLN A 160 -24.82 -3.24 8.73
C GLN A 160 -24.39 -3.75 10.11
N ASN A 161 -23.99 -2.84 11.02
CA ASN A 161 -23.55 -3.10 12.40
C ASN A 161 -22.10 -3.59 12.59
N PRO A 162 -21.08 -2.85 12.11
CA PRO A 162 -19.69 -3.17 12.42
C PRO A 162 -19.33 -2.82 13.87
N SER A 163 -18.31 -3.47 14.42
CA SER A 163 -17.59 -2.90 15.57
C SER A 163 -16.94 -1.56 15.18
N SER A 164 -16.72 -0.66 16.15
CA SER A 164 -16.09 0.64 15.90
C SER A 164 -14.73 0.51 15.19
N LEU A 165 -13.97 -0.53 15.52
CA LEU A 165 -12.69 -0.81 14.88
C LEU A 165 -12.84 -1.21 13.40
N ALA A 166 -13.78 -2.09 13.07
CA ALA A 166 -14.01 -2.51 11.69
C ALA A 166 -14.47 -1.32 10.83
N GLU A 167 -15.23 -0.41 11.42
CA GLU A 167 -15.68 0.78 10.73
C GLU A 167 -14.57 1.82 10.55
N LEU A 168 -13.71 2.01 11.56
CA LEU A 168 -12.55 2.87 11.44
C LEU A 168 -11.61 2.34 10.33
N LYS A 169 -11.33 1.03 10.30
CA LYS A 169 -10.56 0.40 9.20
C LYS A 169 -11.17 0.68 7.83
N ARG A 170 -12.50 0.69 7.72
CA ARG A 170 -13.20 1.01 6.48
C ARG A 170 -12.97 2.47 6.10
N ILE A 171 -13.23 3.40 7.02
CA ILE A 171 -13.08 4.85 6.82
C ILE A 171 -11.70 5.16 6.26
N TRP A 172 -10.65 4.67 6.92
CA TRP A 172 -9.26 4.94 6.58
C TRP A 172 -8.76 4.33 5.28
N ASN A 173 -9.54 3.41 4.69
CA ASN A 173 -9.20 2.75 3.45
C ASN A 173 -10.20 3.07 2.32
N VAL A 174 -11.16 4.00 2.50
CA VAL A 174 -12.10 4.39 1.43
C VAL A 174 -11.30 4.91 0.22
N GLY A 175 -11.63 4.41 -0.97
CA GLY A 175 -10.93 4.76 -2.20
C GLY A 175 -9.65 3.98 -2.45
N LYS A 176 -9.17 3.18 -1.47
CA LYS A 176 -7.94 2.37 -1.61
C LYS A 176 -8.16 1.19 -2.55
N PRO A 177 -7.29 0.97 -3.55
CA PRO A 177 -7.33 -0.22 -4.39
C PRO A 177 -6.84 -1.46 -3.63
N TYR A 178 -7.54 -2.57 -3.79
CA TYR A 178 -7.20 -3.86 -3.19
C TYR A 178 -7.45 -5.02 -4.13
N ILE A 179 -6.66 -6.07 -3.96
CA ILE A 179 -6.71 -7.29 -4.75
C ILE A 179 -7.64 -8.27 -4.05
N LYS A 180 -8.55 -8.86 -4.83
CA LYS A 180 -9.53 -9.84 -4.38
C LYS A 180 -9.37 -11.12 -5.22
N CYS A 181 -9.24 -12.25 -4.52
CA CYS A 181 -9.24 -13.56 -5.15
C CYS A 181 -10.61 -13.88 -5.78
N ARG A 182 -10.63 -14.81 -6.72
CA ARG A 182 -11.86 -15.30 -7.38
C ARG A 182 -12.43 -16.57 -6.75
N CYS A 183 -11.90 -16.97 -5.59
CA CYS A 183 -12.27 -18.20 -4.90
C CYS A 183 -13.80 -18.34 -4.75
N THR A 184 -14.48 -17.33 -4.18
CA THR A 184 -15.95 -17.38 -4.01
C THR A 184 -16.73 -17.32 -5.31
N SER A 185 -16.25 -16.60 -6.33
CA SER A 185 -16.93 -16.52 -7.64
C SER A 185 -16.81 -17.80 -8.45
N GLU A 186 -15.83 -18.63 -8.13
CA GLU A 186 -15.62 -19.95 -8.75
C GLU A 186 -16.21 -21.09 -7.90
N GLY A 187 -17.04 -20.77 -6.90
CA GLY A 187 -17.70 -21.75 -6.04
C GLY A 187 -16.82 -22.37 -4.95
N ASN A 188 -15.58 -21.89 -4.80
CA ASN A 188 -14.65 -22.35 -3.76
C ASN A 188 -14.85 -21.58 -2.44
N ALA A 189 -14.38 -22.18 -1.34
CA ALA A 189 -14.31 -21.51 -0.04
C ALA A 189 -13.38 -20.27 -0.11
N ASP A 190 -13.68 -19.24 0.67
CA ASP A 190 -12.82 -18.05 0.76
C ASP A 190 -11.45 -18.42 1.34
N CYS A 191 -10.36 -18.13 0.61
CA CYS A 191 -8.97 -18.46 1.00
C CYS A 191 -8.42 -17.57 2.13
N GLY A 192 -9.29 -17.10 3.01
CA GLY A 192 -8.96 -16.35 4.21
C GLY A 192 -8.99 -14.84 4.05
N SER A 193 -9.30 -14.20 5.18
CA SER A 193 -9.69 -12.80 5.27
C SER A 193 -8.50 -11.84 5.29
N GLY A 194 -8.31 -11.11 4.19
CA GLY A 194 -7.41 -9.96 4.17
C GLY A 194 -7.22 -9.45 2.74
N PRO A 195 -7.66 -8.23 2.41
CA PRO A 195 -7.32 -7.65 1.11
C PRO A 195 -5.81 -7.46 1.02
N ALA A 196 -5.19 -7.98 -0.03
CA ALA A 196 -3.85 -7.54 -0.40
C ALA A 196 -4.00 -6.14 -1.03
N TRP A 197 -3.62 -5.09 -0.30
CA TRP A 197 -3.71 -3.73 -0.83
C TRP A 197 -2.76 -3.58 -2.02
N PHE A 198 -3.19 -2.87 -3.07
CA PHE A 198 -2.41 -2.80 -4.30
C PHE A 198 -1.06 -2.08 -4.11
N ASP A 199 -1.01 -1.04 -3.27
CA ASP A 199 0.26 -0.38 -2.91
C ASP A 199 1.23 -1.34 -2.19
N HIS A 200 0.70 -2.22 -1.33
CA HIS A 200 1.51 -3.25 -0.67
C HIS A 200 2.01 -4.30 -1.67
N LEU A 201 1.20 -4.67 -2.67
CA LEU A 201 1.66 -5.51 -3.78
C LEU A 201 2.82 -4.84 -4.51
N VAL A 202 2.67 -3.58 -4.93
CA VAL A 202 3.75 -2.87 -5.65
C VAL A 202 5.04 -2.87 -4.84
N TRP A 203 4.96 -2.64 -3.53
CA TRP A 203 6.12 -2.74 -2.63
C TRP A 203 6.73 -4.15 -2.58
N ASN A 204 5.89 -5.19 -2.50
CA ASN A 204 6.34 -6.56 -2.51
C ASN A 204 7.01 -6.97 -3.84
N LEU A 205 6.47 -6.53 -4.97
CA LEU A 205 7.07 -6.74 -6.30
C LEU A 205 8.47 -6.09 -6.37
N LEU A 206 8.63 -4.88 -5.81
CA LEU A 206 9.93 -4.21 -5.73
C LEU A 206 10.93 -4.97 -4.86
N TYR A 207 10.44 -5.61 -3.80
CA TYR A 207 11.28 -6.38 -2.88
C TYR A 207 11.69 -7.75 -3.47
N HIS A 208 10.82 -8.39 -4.26
CA HIS A 208 11.01 -9.74 -4.81
C HIS A 208 11.12 -9.77 -6.34
N LEU A 209 11.84 -8.82 -6.93
CA LEU A 209 12.02 -8.73 -8.39
C LEU A 209 12.53 -10.04 -9.02
N GLU A 210 13.38 -10.76 -8.29
CA GLU A 210 13.96 -12.05 -8.68
C GLU A 210 12.91 -13.15 -8.86
N VAL A 211 11.83 -13.12 -8.06
CA VAL A 211 10.76 -14.11 -8.10
C VAL A 211 9.81 -13.84 -9.27
N PHE A 212 9.55 -12.56 -9.56
CA PHE A 212 8.57 -12.18 -10.60
C PHE A 212 9.17 -12.05 -12.00
N TYR A 213 10.49 -11.88 -12.11
CA TYR A 213 11.21 -11.75 -13.38
C TYR A 213 12.47 -12.63 -13.38
N PRO A 214 12.35 -13.95 -13.17
CA PRO A 214 13.51 -14.84 -13.04
C PRO A 214 14.39 -14.83 -14.30
N ASP A 215 13.76 -14.74 -15.47
CA ASP A 215 14.42 -14.83 -16.78
C ASP A 215 15.14 -13.53 -17.18
N ALA A 216 14.92 -12.44 -16.45
CA ALA A 216 15.58 -11.18 -16.77
C ALA A 216 17.05 -11.23 -16.32
N PRO A 217 18.01 -11.03 -17.26
CA PRO A 217 19.41 -11.39 -17.05
C PRO A 217 20.15 -10.48 -16.08
N THR A 218 19.59 -9.32 -15.74
CA THR A 218 20.22 -8.34 -14.84
C THR A 218 19.19 -7.70 -13.90
N PRO A 219 19.61 -7.22 -12.71
CA PRO A 219 18.73 -6.45 -11.83
C PRO A 219 18.11 -5.23 -12.53
N ARG A 220 18.86 -4.56 -13.40
CA ARG A 220 18.36 -3.42 -14.19
C ARG A 220 17.23 -3.84 -15.13
N ALA A 221 17.37 -4.98 -15.80
CA ALA A 221 16.32 -5.53 -16.67
C ALA A 221 15.06 -5.86 -15.85
N LYS A 222 15.20 -6.47 -14.67
CA LYS A 222 14.09 -6.77 -13.75
C LYS A 222 13.32 -5.51 -13.34
N VAL A 223 14.03 -4.48 -12.86
CA VAL A 223 13.43 -3.18 -12.50
C VAL A 223 12.73 -2.56 -13.70
N SER A 224 13.36 -2.61 -14.87
CA SER A 224 12.81 -2.03 -16.11
C SER A 224 11.54 -2.75 -16.58
N SER A 225 11.50 -4.07 -16.46
CA SER A 225 10.30 -4.89 -16.73
C SER A 225 9.16 -4.54 -15.77
N LEU A 226 9.45 -4.38 -14.47
CA LEU A 226 8.45 -3.94 -13.51
C LEU A 226 7.91 -2.54 -13.84
N ILE A 227 8.79 -1.56 -14.07
CA ILE A 227 8.39 -0.19 -14.43
C ILE A 227 7.56 -0.19 -15.71
N LYS A 228 7.94 -0.97 -16.73
CA LYS A 228 7.17 -1.11 -17.96
C LYS A 228 5.77 -1.67 -17.69
N CYS A 229 5.64 -2.71 -16.86
CA CYS A 229 4.35 -3.25 -16.44
C CYS A 229 3.49 -2.22 -15.68
N LEU A 230 4.10 -1.48 -14.75
CA LEU A 230 3.40 -0.48 -13.92
C LEU A 230 2.96 0.75 -14.72
N SER A 231 3.79 1.20 -15.68
CA SER A 231 3.51 2.36 -16.53
C SER A 231 2.57 2.08 -17.70
N THR A 232 2.32 0.82 -18.04
CA THR A 232 1.41 0.43 -19.12
C THR A 232 0.14 -0.19 -18.54
N CYS A 233 0.18 -1.48 -18.21
CA CYS A 233 -0.97 -2.27 -17.84
C CYS A 233 -1.58 -1.83 -16.49
N SER A 234 -0.73 -1.44 -15.52
CA SER A 234 -1.20 -1.05 -14.19
C SER A 234 -1.31 0.47 -13.99
N LYS A 235 -1.10 1.28 -15.03
CA LYS A 235 -1.13 2.75 -14.93
C LYS A 235 -2.41 3.30 -14.28
N PRO A 236 -3.62 2.79 -14.61
CA PRO A 236 -4.85 3.24 -13.94
C PRO A 236 -4.86 2.96 -12.42
N LEU A 237 -4.30 1.83 -11.98
CA LEU A 237 -4.19 1.48 -10.56
C LEU A 237 -3.16 2.36 -9.83
N MET A 238 -2.08 2.74 -10.52
CA MET A 238 -1.07 3.67 -10.01
C MET A 238 -1.67 5.07 -9.82
N ILE A 239 -2.43 5.56 -10.79
CA ILE A 239 -3.21 6.81 -10.67
C ILE A 239 -4.20 6.73 -9.51
N THR A 240 -4.91 5.61 -9.37
CA THR A 240 -5.84 5.38 -8.24
C THR A 240 -5.12 5.48 -6.90
N SER A 241 -3.91 4.92 -6.81
CA SER A 241 -3.08 4.95 -5.59
C SER A 241 -2.60 6.36 -5.25
N VAL A 242 -2.23 7.15 -6.25
CA VAL A 242 -1.92 8.58 -6.08
C VAL A 242 -3.13 9.35 -5.55
N SER A 243 -4.30 9.16 -6.19
CA SER A 243 -5.55 9.80 -5.75
C SER A 243 -5.91 9.40 -4.31
N PHE A 244 -5.77 8.12 -3.96
CA PHE A 244 -5.98 7.65 -2.59
C PHE A 244 -4.98 8.28 -1.61
N GLY A 245 -3.71 8.42 -1.98
CA GLY A 245 -2.70 9.12 -1.17
C GLY A 245 -3.13 10.55 -0.84
N CYS A 246 -3.68 11.29 -1.81
CA CYS A 246 -4.21 12.64 -1.59
C CYS A 246 -5.41 12.64 -0.61
N VAL A 247 -6.38 11.74 -0.79
CA VAL A 247 -7.50 11.59 0.17
C VAL A 247 -6.96 11.27 1.57
N ARG A 248 -5.95 10.39 1.65
CA ARG A 248 -5.32 10.02 2.92
C ARG A 248 -4.64 11.21 3.59
N GLU A 249 -3.97 12.10 2.85
CA GLU A 249 -3.40 13.34 3.39
C GLU A 249 -4.49 14.25 3.98
N VAL A 250 -5.62 14.43 3.30
CA VAL A 250 -6.79 15.16 3.83
C VAL A 250 -7.28 14.52 5.13
N MET A 251 -7.47 13.19 5.13
CA MET A 251 -7.90 12.46 6.33
C MET A 251 -6.93 12.65 7.50
N MET A 252 -5.63 12.74 7.21
CA MET A 252 -4.60 12.94 8.22
C MET A 252 -4.63 14.34 8.83
N LEU A 253 -4.83 15.37 8.02
CA LEU A 253 -5.02 16.74 8.53
C LEU A 253 -6.22 16.81 9.46
N LEU A 254 -7.33 16.21 9.05
CA LEU A 254 -8.56 16.15 9.84
C LEU A 254 -8.34 15.38 11.15
N ALA A 255 -7.73 14.19 11.10
CA ALA A 255 -7.43 13.41 12.29
C ALA A 255 -6.55 14.16 13.31
N LYS A 256 -5.52 14.87 12.84
CA LYS A 256 -4.67 15.73 13.70
C LYS A 256 -5.51 16.80 14.40
N LYS A 257 -6.43 17.47 13.69
CA LYS A 257 -7.31 18.49 14.28
C LYS A 257 -8.23 17.93 15.36
N ILE A 258 -8.79 16.72 15.17
CA ILE A 258 -9.60 16.03 16.20
C ILE A 258 -8.76 15.71 17.44
N ILE A 259 -7.52 15.21 17.23
CA ILE A 259 -6.63 14.87 18.34
C ILE A 259 -6.27 16.12 19.15
N THR A 260 -5.95 17.24 18.48
CA THR A 260 -5.63 18.50 19.16
C THR A 260 -6.83 19.12 19.86
N ASN A 261 -8.03 19.02 19.28
CA ASN A 261 -9.25 19.51 19.89
C ASN A 261 -10.39 18.49 19.72
N PRO A 262 -10.59 17.59 20.70
CA PRO A 262 -11.66 16.59 20.65
C PRO A 262 -13.08 17.15 20.71
N SER A 263 -13.25 18.44 21.02
CA SER A 263 -14.57 19.10 21.10
C SER A 263 -15.08 19.62 19.75
N VAL A 264 -14.29 19.50 18.68
CA VAL A 264 -14.69 19.95 17.35
C VAL A 264 -15.99 19.30 16.87
N THR A 265 -16.92 20.11 16.41
CA THR A 265 -18.20 19.69 15.81
C THR A 265 -18.08 19.64 14.29
N CYS A 266 -18.98 18.93 13.60
CA CYS A 266 -18.99 18.92 12.13
C CYS A 266 -18.96 20.34 11.50
N GLU A 267 -19.62 21.30 12.15
CA GLU A 267 -19.72 22.70 11.71
C GLU A 267 -18.40 23.46 11.88
N THR A 268 -17.73 23.28 13.02
CA THR A 268 -16.47 23.98 13.35
C THR A 268 -15.23 23.26 12.80
N PHE A 269 -15.39 22.00 12.43
CA PHE A 269 -14.26 21.13 12.08
C PHE A 269 -13.50 21.59 10.85
N LEU A 270 -14.20 22.16 9.87
CA LEU A 270 -13.58 22.65 8.64
C LEU A 270 -13.23 24.14 8.68
N THR A 271 -13.64 24.87 9.73
CA THR A 271 -13.35 26.30 9.87
C THR A 271 -11.84 26.55 9.90
N GLY A 272 -11.38 27.50 9.08
CA GLY A 272 -9.97 27.90 8.98
C GLY A 272 -9.06 26.92 8.23
N MET A 273 -9.60 25.86 7.62
CA MET A 273 -8.80 24.94 6.80
C MET A 273 -8.79 25.37 5.33
N ASN A 274 -7.61 25.50 4.75
CA ASN A 274 -7.47 25.71 3.31
C ASN A 274 -8.04 24.52 2.54
N GLY A 275 -8.88 24.78 1.54
CA GLY A 275 -9.54 23.74 0.75
C GLY A 275 -10.76 23.08 1.42
N ALA A 276 -11.24 23.61 2.55
CA ALA A 276 -12.46 23.13 3.23
C ALA A 276 -13.72 23.14 2.33
N ASP A 277 -13.73 23.97 1.29
CA ASP A 277 -14.77 24.03 0.27
C ASP A 277 -14.81 22.78 -0.62
N ARG A 278 -13.69 22.06 -0.76
CA ARG A 278 -13.57 20.84 -1.56
C ARG A 278 -14.34 19.68 -0.94
N LYS A 279 -14.88 18.83 -1.80
CA LYS A 279 -15.72 17.69 -1.40
C LYS A 279 -14.98 16.66 -0.54
N ALA A 280 -13.68 16.44 -0.78
CA ALA A 280 -12.86 15.52 0.03
C ALA A 280 -12.83 15.89 1.50
N PHE A 281 -12.66 17.16 1.84
CA PHE A 281 -12.68 17.62 3.23
C PHE A 281 -14.04 17.37 3.87
N LYS A 282 -15.13 17.73 3.17
CA LYS A 282 -16.51 17.55 3.65
C LYS A 282 -16.84 16.07 3.87
N GLU A 283 -16.53 15.20 2.92
CA GLU A 283 -16.83 13.77 3.02
C GLU A 283 -15.95 13.06 4.06
N CYS A 284 -14.65 13.37 4.10
CA CYS A 284 -13.76 12.81 5.13
C CYS A 284 -14.19 13.27 6.54
N ALA A 285 -14.57 14.54 6.70
CA ALA A 285 -15.11 15.06 7.96
C ALA A 285 -16.35 14.29 8.42
N LYS A 286 -17.31 14.06 7.52
CA LYS A 286 -18.50 13.24 7.81
C LYS A 286 -18.13 11.82 8.24
N LEU A 287 -17.12 11.22 7.61
CA LEU A 287 -16.65 9.88 7.97
C LEU A 287 -16.04 9.83 9.39
N PHE A 288 -15.27 10.85 9.78
CA PHE A 288 -14.66 10.91 11.12
C PHE A 288 -15.64 11.28 12.23
N LEU A 289 -16.58 12.19 11.95
CA LEU A 289 -17.49 12.77 12.94
C LEU A 289 -18.89 12.16 12.92
N MET A 290 -19.05 10.92 12.44
CA MET A 290 -20.36 10.27 12.46
C MET A 290 -20.93 10.27 13.89
N SER A 291 -22.18 10.71 14.02
CA SER A 291 -22.88 10.94 15.30
C SER A 291 -22.85 9.74 16.24
N LYS A 292 -22.79 8.52 15.71
CA LYS A 292 -22.68 7.28 16.50
C LYS A 292 -21.35 7.14 17.26
N TYR A 293 -20.29 7.83 16.84
CA TYR A 293 -19.00 7.85 17.54
C TYR A 293 -18.91 8.99 18.54
N VAL A 294 -19.57 10.10 18.24
CA VAL A 294 -19.68 11.25 19.14
C VAL A 294 -20.84 10.97 20.08
N LYS A 295 -20.63 10.10 21.06
CA LYS A 295 -21.62 9.89 22.13
C LYS A 295 -21.85 11.27 22.75
N LYS A 296 -23.07 11.82 22.62
CA LYS A 296 -23.45 13.08 23.26
C LYS A 296 -23.15 12.90 24.74
N ARG A 297 -22.06 13.49 25.22
CA ARG A 297 -21.70 13.47 26.65
C ARG A 297 -22.94 14.04 27.31
N ALA A 298 -23.70 13.19 28.00
CA ALA A 298 -24.88 13.65 28.71
C ALA A 298 -24.37 14.81 29.56
N ARG A 299 -24.86 16.03 29.28
CA ARG A 299 -24.59 17.17 30.15
C ARG A 299 -24.91 16.63 31.53
N ALA A 300 -23.91 16.57 32.40
CA ALA A 300 -24.12 16.32 33.81
C ALA A 300 -24.93 17.53 34.28
N ALA A 301 -26.24 17.45 34.10
CA ALA A 301 -27.17 18.32 34.76
C ALA A 301 -26.94 18.05 36.23
N ALA A 302 -26.50 19.08 36.94
CA ALA A 302 -26.54 19.12 38.38
C ALA A 302 -28.00 18.87 38.80
N ALA A 303 -28.32 17.63 39.18
CA ALA A 303 -29.55 17.27 39.88
C ALA A 303 -29.40 15.88 40.50
N SER A 304 -29.11 15.90 41.81
CA SER A 304 -29.72 15.07 42.86
C SER A 304 -30.06 13.60 42.57
N SER A 305 -29.38 12.71 43.29
CA SER A 305 -29.90 11.53 44.00
C SER A 305 -31.14 10.81 43.44
N SER A 306 -30.96 9.58 42.97
CA SER A 306 -31.64 8.42 43.56
C SER A 306 -31.07 7.12 43.01
N ALA A 307 -31.07 6.11 43.88
CA ALA A 307 -30.42 4.83 43.70
C ALA A 307 -31.19 3.88 42.77
N GLY A 308 -30.43 2.98 42.14
CA GLY A 308 -30.91 1.68 41.70
C GLY A 308 -31.33 1.57 40.24
N SER A 309 -30.42 1.11 39.38
CA SER A 309 -30.75 0.00 38.45
C SER A 309 -29.52 -0.57 37.75
N LYS A 310 -29.65 -1.84 37.37
CA LYS A 310 -28.66 -2.76 36.81
C LYS A 310 -27.96 -2.21 35.57
N ARG A 311 -26.62 -2.31 35.55
CA ARG A 311 -25.78 -1.99 34.38
C ARG A 311 -25.92 -3.08 33.30
N PRO A 312 -26.32 -2.75 32.06
CA PRO A 312 -26.00 -3.59 30.92
C PRO A 312 -24.50 -3.44 30.59
N LYS A 313 -23.85 -4.56 30.30
CA LYS A 313 -22.43 -4.68 29.95
C LYS A 313 -22.20 -4.06 28.57
N GLY A 314 -21.88 -2.77 28.53
CA GLY A 314 -21.57 -2.02 27.32
C GLY A 314 -20.15 -2.27 26.81
N GLU A 315 -19.94 -3.31 26.00
CA GLU A 315 -18.75 -3.47 25.17
C GLU A 315 -18.81 -2.48 24.00
N GLY A 316 -18.17 -1.33 24.15
CA GLY A 316 -18.05 -0.35 23.05
C GLY A 316 -17.48 1.01 23.45
N GLN A 317 -17.30 1.25 24.75
CA GLN A 317 -17.07 2.59 25.29
C GLN A 317 -15.60 2.98 25.48
N GLY A 318 -14.64 2.12 25.12
CA GLY A 318 -13.23 2.35 25.45
C GLY A 318 -12.33 2.80 24.31
N THR A 319 -12.77 2.74 23.05
CA THR A 319 -11.80 2.76 21.94
C THR A 319 -11.35 4.18 21.59
N MET A 320 -12.26 5.17 21.49
CA MET A 320 -11.90 6.57 21.13
C MET A 320 -11.24 7.35 22.28
N ASP A 321 -11.76 7.26 23.50
CA ASP A 321 -11.18 7.99 24.65
C ASP A 321 -9.78 7.51 25.03
N ARG A 322 -9.40 6.27 24.69
CA ARG A 322 -8.04 5.76 24.87
C ARG A 322 -7.06 6.22 23.80
N PHE A 323 -7.53 6.59 22.60
CA PHE A 323 -6.68 7.19 21.56
C PHE A 323 -6.15 8.55 21.97
N VAL A 324 -7.00 9.38 22.57
CA VAL A 324 -6.67 10.76 22.96
C VAL A 324 -5.74 10.79 24.17
N ASN A 325 -5.82 9.79 25.05
CA ASN A 325 -5.11 9.76 26.34
C ASN A 325 -3.90 8.79 26.39
N SER A 326 -3.39 8.34 25.24
CA SER A 326 -2.21 7.48 25.21
C SER A 326 -0.93 8.30 25.46
N THR A 327 -0.29 8.08 26.60
CA THR A 327 1.03 8.64 26.93
C THR A 327 2.07 8.15 25.92
N PRO A 328 2.97 9.01 25.40
CA PRO A 328 4.04 8.55 24.51
C PRO A 328 4.90 7.50 25.21
N PRO A 329 5.43 6.50 24.48
CA PRO A 329 6.35 5.53 25.05
C PRO A 329 7.60 6.24 25.59
N PRO A 330 8.23 5.70 26.65
CA PRO A 330 9.44 6.28 27.22
C PRO A 330 10.51 6.42 26.13
N THR A 331 11.08 7.60 26.04
CA THR A 331 12.21 7.92 25.18
C THR A 331 13.33 6.94 25.51
N LEU A 332 13.76 6.16 24.52
CA LEU A 332 14.99 5.35 24.66
C LEU A 332 16.16 6.29 24.97
N PRO A 333 17.11 5.88 25.82
CA PRO A 333 18.26 6.70 26.17
C PRO A 333 19.01 7.11 24.90
N ALA A 334 19.39 8.38 24.84
CA ALA A 334 20.20 8.93 23.77
C ALA A 334 21.52 8.15 23.71
N ASP A 335 21.76 7.50 22.58
CA ASP A 335 23.03 6.88 22.27
C ASP A 335 23.99 8.00 21.84
N ASP A 336 24.92 8.36 22.73
CA ASP A 336 25.92 9.44 22.57
C ASP A 336 27.07 9.02 21.62
N GLY A 337 26.71 8.32 20.54
CA GLY A 337 27.61 7.88 19.50
C GLY A 337 27.89 8.99 18.50
N SER A 338 28.97 9.73 18.71
CA SER A 338 29.55 10.63 17.70
C SER A 338 29.80 9.87 16.38
N PRO A 339 29.39 10.40 15.21
CA PRO A 339 29.62 9.73 13.94
C PRO A 339 31.10 9.78 13.55
N PRO A 340 31.68 8.71 12.97
CA PRO A 340 33.04 8.75 12.46
C PRO A 340 33.13 9.69 11.25
N GLY A 341 34.15 10.55 11.26
CA GLY A 341 34.42 11.51 10.20
C GLY A 341 34.74 10.81 8.87
N SER A 342 33.94 11.11 7.85
CA SER A 342 34.21 10.69 6.48
C SER A 342 35.32 11.55 5.87
N ASN A 343 36.49 10.95 5.63
CA ASN A 343 37.53 11.51 4.79
C ASN A 343 37.09 11.44 3.31
N VAL A 344 36.82 12.60 2.72
CA VAL A 344 36.60 12.74 1.27
C VAL A 344 37.95 12.89 0.60
N THR A 345 38.35 11.87 -0.18
CA THR A 345 39.50 11.95 -1.09
C THR A 345 39.08 12.71 -2.34
N THR A 346 39.60 13.93 -2.49
CA THR A 346 39.45 14.75 -3.69
C THR A 346 40.36 14.21 -4.80
N ILE A 347 39.80 13.54 -5.81
CA ILE A 347 40.50 13.28 -7.07
C ILE A 347 40.25 14.45 -8.01
N GLY A 348 41.32 15.19 -8.31
CA GLY A 348 41.33 16.31 -9.24
C GLY A 348 41.26 15.83 -10.69
N GLY A 349 40.25 16.29 -11.42
CA GLY A 349 40.13 16.18 -12.87
C GLY A 349 39.81 17.55 -13.46
N ARG A 350 40.72 18.04 -14.32
CA ARG A 350 40.63 19.31 -15.06
C ARG A 350 39.30 19.44 -15.81
N ARG A 351 38.68 20.62 -15.73
CA ARG A 351 37.63 21.08 -16.65
C ARG A 351 38.25 22.07 -17.63
N ASP A 352 38.26 21.71 -18.91
CA ASP A 352 38.38 22.68 -19.99
C ASP A 352 36.99 23.27 -20.28
N GLY A 353 36.96 24.57 -20.50
CA GLY A 353 35.74 25.38 -20.55
C GLY A 353 35.26 25.75 -21.95
N LEU A 354 34.19 26.56 -21.91
CA LEU A 354 33.50 27.36 -22.94
C LEU A 354 32.27 26.73 -23.64
N PRO A 355 31.28 27.55 -24.08
CA PRO A 355 30.77 28.77 -23.46
C PRO A 355 29.23 28.79 -23.30
N ALA A 356 28.78 29.81 -22.57
CA ALA A 356 27.39 30.15 -22.31
C ALA A 356 26.67 30.72 -23.54
N GLN A 357 25.41 30.33 -23.73
CA GLN A 357 24.23 31.19 -23.87
C GLN A 357 23.06 30.36 -24.41
N LEU A 358 21.94 30.34 -23.68
CA LEU A 358 20.62 30.73 -24.21
C LEU A 358 19.61 30.72 -23.05
N THR A 359 19.09 31.91 -22.82
CA THR A 359 18.03 32.29 -21.91
C THR A 359 16.72 31.59 -22.23
N GLY A 360 16.08 30.99 -21.23
CA GLY A 360 14.71 30.48 -21.29
C GLY A 360 14.10 30.49 -19.90
N GLY A 361 13.53 31.63 -19.52
CA GLY A 361 12.86 31.83 -18.24
C GLY A 361 11.49 31.15 -18.17
N GLY A 362 11.13 30.71 -16.96
CA GLY A 362 9.76 30.32 -16.61
C GLY A 362 9.64 28.92 -16.03
N ASN A 363 9.88 28.76 -14.71
CA ASN A 363 9.27 27.67 -13.92
C ASN A 363 9.50 27.76 -12.40
N LYS A 364 9.49 28.98 -11.81
CA LYS A 364 9.53 29.14 -10.34
C LYS A 364 8.16 29.28 -9.67
N GLN A 365 7.08 29.57 -10.42
CA GLN A 365 5.75 29.77 -9.83
C GLN A 365 4.93 28.49 -9.57
N GLN A 366 5.23 27.36 -10.24
CA GLN A 366 4.44 26.12 -10.08
C GLN A 366 4.91 25.18 -8.97
N ARG A 367 6.13 25.38 -8.42
CA ARG A 367 6.59 24.60 -7.25
C ARG A 367 5.88 24.98 -5.95
N THR A 368 5.23 26.14 -5.91
CA THR A 368 4.56 26.66 -4.71
C THR A 368 3.12 26.14 -4.57
N ALA A 369 2.44 25.82 -5.68
CA ALA A 369 1.02 25.45 -5.64
C ALA A 369 0.73 24.06 -5.02
N GLN A 370 1.61 23.07 -5.21
CA GLN A 370 1.41 21.72 -4.63
C GLN A 370 1.83 21.62 -3.16
N ARG A 371 2.73 22.52 -2.69
CA ARG A 371 3.08 22.62 -1.26
C ARG A 371 2.12 23.53 -0.48
N ALA A 372 1.53 24.54 -1.12
CA ALA A 372 0.65 25.50 -0.46
C ALA A 372 -0.69 24.92 0.03
N ILE A 373 -1.15 23.78 -0.52
CA ILE A 373 -2.38 23.12 -0.05
C ILE A 373 -2.17 22.42 1.30
N PHE A 374 -0.94 22.02 1.65
CA PHE A 374 -0.67 21.14 2.80
C PHE A 374 0.41 21.62 3.78
N ILE A 375 1.02 22.77 3.52
CA ILE A 375 1.98 23.43 4.43
C ILE A 375 1.36 24.76 4.86
N ASN A 376 0.46 24.70 5.85
CA ASN A 376 0.16 25.77 6.82
C ASN A 376 -0.68 25.17 7.95
#